data_AF-A0A0B7FCW9-F1
#
_entry.id   AF-A0A0B7FCW9-F1
#
_cell.length_a   1.000
_cell.length_b   1.000
_cell.length_c   1.000
_cell.angle_alpha   90.00
_cell.angle_beta   90.00
_cell.angle_gamma   90.00
#
_symmetry.space_group_name_H-M   'P 1'
#
loop_
_entity.id
_entity.type
_entity.pdbx_description
1 polymer ?
#
loop_
_entity_poly.entity_id
_entity_poly.type
_entity_poly.pdbx_seq_one_letter_code
_entity_poly.pdbx_strand_id
1 'polypeptide(L)'
;MMEKVMGKMPERLCKQGQRYKPEFFATTKGAVKLNFPNRSVSAQSKKEVKEVKSLHQIIPSTDIINQDFLDLVQRLLNPDPNTRITVREALKHRYFSHVVPIEW
;
A
#
# COMPACT_ATOMS: atom_id res chain seq x y z
N MET A 1 -5.63 -3.03 7.61
CA MET A 1 -4.57 -2.11 8.06
C MET A 1 -3.75 -1.61 6.87
N MET A 2 -2.88 -2.44 6.27
CA MET A 2 -2.07 -2.01 5.11
C MET A 2 -2.89 -1.59 3.89
N GLU A 3 -4.01 -2.28 3.61
CA GLU A 3 -4.85 -1.93 2.45
C GLU A 3 -5.48 -0.53 2.53
N LYS A 4 -5.54 0.07 3.74
CA LYS A 4 -6.01 1.44 3.92
C LYS A 4 -5.01 2.46 3.37
N VAL A 5 -3.71 2.18 3.51
CA VAL A 5 -2.62 3.04 3.04
C VAL A 5 -2.33 2.78 1.57
N MET A 6 -2.18 1.50 1.21
CA MET A 6 -1.56 1.07 -0.04
C MET A 6 -2.57 0.54 -1.08
N GLY A 7 -3.86 0.46 -0.73
CA GLY A 7 -4.88 -0.14 -1.58
C GLY A 7 -4.96 -1.67 -1.44
N LYS A 8 -5.84 -2.29 -2.24
CA LYS A 8 -6.16 -3.72 -2.11
C LYS A 8 -4.94 -4.59 -2.37
N MET A 9 -4.78 -5.63 -1.56
CA MET A 9 -3.72 -6.60 -1.77
C MET A 9 -3.97 -7.42 -3.05
N PRO A 10 -2.94 -7.64 -3.89
CA PRO A 10 -3.07 -8.44 -5.11
C PRO A 10 -3.65 -9.83 -4.85
N GLU A 11 -4.59 -10.27 -5.68
CA GLU A 11 -5.29 -11.55 -5.52
C GLU A 11 -4.32 -12.74 -5.48
N ARG A 12 -3.24 -12.69 -6.25
CA ARG A 12 -2.17 -13.69 -6.24
C ARG A 12 -1.59 -13.90 -4.84
N LEU A 13 -1.29 -12.79 -4.14
CA LEU A 13 -0.77 -12.83 -2.77
C LEU A 13 -1.84 -13.28 -1.78
N CYS A 14 -3.09 -12.87 -1.96
CA CYS A 14 -4.19 -13.35 -1.13
C CYS A 14 -4.37 -14.87 -1.25
N LYS A 15 -4.33 -15.43 -2.47
CA LYS A 15 -4.40 -16.87 -2.72
C LYS A 15 -3.21 -17.61 -2.11
N GLN A 16 -2.00 -17.07 -2.27
CA GLN A 16 -0.80 -17.63 -1.67
C GLN A 16 -0.91 -17.61 -0.14
N GLY A 17 -1.26 -16.47 0.45
CA GLY A 17 -1.44 -16.31 1.89
C GLY A 17 -2.51 -17.24 2.47
N GLN A 18 -3.64 -17.41 1.78
CA GLN A 18 -4.70 -18.33 2.19
C GLN A 18 -4.22 -19.78 2.27
N ARG A 19 -3.28 -20.20 1.42
CA ARG A 19 -2.70 -21.55 1.49
C ARG A 19 -1.86 -21.78 2.75
N TYR A 20 -1.21 -20.74 3.28
CA TYR A 20 -0.36 -20.84 4.46
C TYR A 20 -1.08 -20.53 5.77
N LYS A 21 -2.01 -19.56 5.74
CA LYS A 21 -2.71 -19.03 6.92
C LYS A 21 -4.17 -18.68 6.57
N PRO A 22 -5.01 -19.67 6.30
CA PRO A 22 -6.38 -19.46 5.81
C PRO A 22 -7.24 -18.59 6.73
N GLU A 23 -6.98 -18.55 8.04
CA GLU A 23 -7.71 -17.75 9.02
C GLU A 23 -7.70 -16.24 8.73
N PHE A 24 -6.66 -15.73 8.07
CA PHE A 24 -6.52 -14.32 7.70
C PHE A 24 -7.14 -13.98 6.34
N PHE A 25 -7.74 -14.96 5.66
CA PHE A 25 -8.27 -14.78 4.31
C PHE A 25 -9.70 -15.32 4.19
N ALA A 26 -10.51 -14.66 3.37
CA ALA A 26 -11.87 -15.09 3.09
C ALA A 26 -12.13 -15.02 1.59
N THR A 27 -12.81 -16.05 1.07
CA THR A 27 -13.27 -16.06 -0.32
C THR A 27 -14.64 -15.40 -0.39
N THR A 28 -14.74 -14.27 -1.08
CA THR A 28 -15.98 -13.51 -1.25
C THR A 28 -16.23 -13.25 -2.72
N LYS A 29 -17.40 -13.67 -3.24
CA LYS A 29 -17.76 -13.52 -4.66
C LYS A 29 -16.68 -14.05 -5.63
N GLY A 30 -16.10 -15.21 -5.32
CA GLY A 30 -15.07 -15.86 -6.14
C GLY A 30 -13.63 -15.31 -5.98
N ALA A 31 -13.41 -14.24 -5.21
CA ALA A 31 -12.08 -13.67 -4.99
C ALA A 31 -11.60 -13.86 -3.54
N VAL A 32 -10.34 -14.26 -3.38
CA VAL A 32 -9.69 -14.37 -2.06
C VAL A 32 -9.23 -12.99 -1.60
N LYS A 33 -9.64 -12.56 -0.42
CA LYS A 33 -9.33 -11.25 0.17
C LYS A 33 -8.91 -11.40 1.63
N LEU A 34 -8.28 -10.36 2.20
CA LEU A 34 -8.01 -10.31 3.62
C LEU A 34 -9.32 -10.37 4.42
N ASN A 35 -9.33 -11.23 5.43
CA ASN A 35 -10.42 -11.36 6.40
C ASN A 35 -10.27 -10.29 7.50
N PHE A 36 -10.31 -9.03 7.09
CA PHE A 36 -10.22 -7.88 7.99
C PHE A 36 -11.12 -6.73 7.51
N PRO A 37 -11.86 -6.07 8.41
CA PRO A 37 -12.05 -6.42 9.82
C PRO A 37 -12.97 -7.64 9.97
N ASN A 38 -12.69 -8.51 10.95
CA ASN A 38 -13.52 -9.68 11.26
C ASN A 38 -14.17 -9.57 12.66
N ARG A 39 -14.86 -10.63 13.11
CA ARG A 39 -15.62 -10.64 14.38
C ARG A 39 -14.73 -10.56 15.63
N SER A 40 -13.48 -11.04 15.57
CA SER A 40 -12.57 -10.99 16.71
C SER A 40 -11.87 -9.64 16.88
N VAL A 41 -11.91 -8.77 15.86
CA VAL A 41 -11.28 -7.45 15.92
C VAL A 41 -12.10 -6.52 16.83
N SER A 42 -11.42 -5.92 17.82
CA SER A 42 -12.03 -4.95 18.75
C SER A 42 -12.56 -3.71 18.01
N ALA A 43 -13.58 -3.06 18.59
CA ALA A 43 -14.13 -1.81 18.04
C ALA A 43 -13.05 -0.71 17.97
N GLN A 44 -12.17 -0.65 18.96
CA GLN A 44 -11.04 0.29 18.99
C GLN A 44 -10.08 0.09 17.82
N SER A 45 -9.66 -1.15 17.56
CA SER A 45 -8.77 -1.46 16.42
C SER A 45 -9.42 -1.12 15.07
N LYS A 46 -10.74 -1.34 14.92
CA LYS A 46 -11.47 -0.92 13.71
C LYS A 46 -11.45 0.59 13.53
N LYS A 47 -11.60 1.36 14.62
CA LYS A 47 -11.56 2.83 14.60
C LYS A 47 -10.17 3.33 14.21
N GLU A 48 -9.12 2.82 14.85
CA GLU A 48 -7.73 3.20 14.55
C GLU A 48 -7.38 2.93 13.08
N VAL A 49 -7.70 1.75 12.57
CA VAL A 49 -7.44 1.44 11.15
C VAL A 49 -8.27 2.32 10.21
N LYS A 50 -9.46 2.76 10.62
CA LYS A 50 -10.28 3.69 9.82
C LYS A 50 -9.65 5.09 9.74
N GLU A 51 -8.99 5.54 10.81
CA GLU A 51 -8.32 6.84 10.92
C GLU A 51 -6.99 6.91 10.16
N VAL A 52 -6.40 5.76 9.82
CA VAL A 52 -5.22 5.70 8.95
C VAL A 52 -5.51 6.36 7.60
N LYS A 53 -4.66 7.31 7.22
CA LYS A 53 -4.72 8.02 5.94
C LYS A 53 -4.25 7.14 4.79
N SER A 54 -4.87 7.30 3.61
CA SER A 54 -4.34 6.69 2.39
C SER A 54 -3.03 7.35 1.98
N LEU A 55 -2.20 6.67 1.18
CA LEU A 55 -0.93 7.25 0.74
C LEU A 55 -1.12 8.58 -0.02
N HIS A 56 -2.20 8.72 -0.79
CA HIS A 56 -2.57 9.96 -1.49
C HIS A 56 -2.97 11.10 -0.54
N GLN A 57 -3.44 10.78 0.67
CA GLN A 57 -3.75 11.77 1.70
C GLN A 57 -2.51 12.16 2.51
N ILE A 58 -1.51 11.28 2.58
CA ILE A 58 -0.22 11.53 3.24
C ILE A 58 0.68 12.37 2.33
N ILE A 59 0.69 12.08 1.02
CA ILE A 59 1.42 12.80 -0.01
C ILE A 59 0.40 13.33 -1.03
N PRO A 60 -0.18 14.51 -0.78
CA PRO A 60 -1.11 15.13 -1.71
C PRO A 60 -0.39 15.50 -3.02
N SER A 61 -0.98 15.17 -4.15
CA SER A 61 -0.45 15.48 -5.48
C SER A 61 -0.62 16.95 -5.88
N THR A 62 -0.18 17.88 -5.05
CA THR A 62 -0.34 19.35 -5.19
C THR A 62 0.45 19.92 -6.37
N ASP A 63 1.57 19.30 -6.70
CA ASP A 63 2.51 19.73 -7.73
C ASP A 63 3.18 18.50 -8.36
N ILE A 64 3.99 18.74 -9.39
CA ILE A 64 4.67 17.69 -10.16
C ILE A 64 5.67 16.93 -9.28
N ILE A 65 6.33 17.59 -8.34
CA ILE A 65 7.31 16.96 -7.45
C ILE A 65 6.59 15.96 -6.54
N ASN A 66 5.48 16.35 -5.94
CA ASN A 66 4.67 15.49 -5.08
C ASN A 66 3.95 14.38 -5.86
N GLN A 67 3.59 14.62 -7.12
CA GLN A 67 3.09 13.57 -8.01
C GLN A 67 4.15 12.49 -8.26
N ASP A 68 5.36 12.90 -8.63
CA ASP A 68 6.46 11.96 -8.86
C ASP A 68 6.95 11.31 -7.55
N PHE A 69 6.88 12.02 -6.42
CA PHE A 69 7.16 11.45 -5.10
C PHE A 69 6.15 10.37 -4.73
N LEU A 70 4.87 10.64 -4.91
CA LEU A 70 3.79 9.69 -4.66
C LEU A 70 3.96 8.44 -5.54
N ASP A 71 4.27 8.59 -6.83
CA ASP A 71 4.52 7.44 -7.74
C ASP A 71 5.72 6.61 -7.26
N LEU A 72 6.83 7.26 -6.89
CA LEU A 72 8.00 6.57 -6.36
C LEU A 72 7.66 5.76 -5.09
N VAL A 73 6.99 6.37 -4.12
CA VAL A 73 6.64 5.73 -2.85
C VAL A 73 5.65 4.58 -3.07
N GLN A 74 4.66 4.74 -3.97
CA GLN A 74 3.74 3.66 -4.34
C GLN A 74 4.49 2.44 -4.90
N ARG A 75 5.45 2.68 -5.79
CA ARG A 75 6.25 1.61 -6.40
C ARG A 75 7.20 0.93 -5.41
N LEU A 76 7.80 1.70 -4.51
CA LEU A 76 8.66 1.18 -3.43
C LEU A 76 7.87 0.32 -2.44
N LEU A 77 6.64 0.74 -2.11
CA LEU A 77 5.80 0.04 -1.15
C LEU A 77 5.02 -1.12 -1.77
N ASN A 78 4.98 -1.30 -3.09
CA ASN A 78 4.17 -2.33 -3.75
C ASN A 78 4.22 -3.70 -3.02
N PRO A 79 3.07 -4.24 -2.56
CA PRO A 79 3.04 -5.49 -1.80
C PRO A 79 3.71 -6.68 -2.50
N ASP A 80 3.62 -6.76 -3.82
CA ASP A 80 4.16 -7.88 -4.58
C ASP A 80 5.64 -7.65 -4.93
N PRO A 81 6.58 -8.41 -4.31
CA PRO A 81 8.02 -8.19 -4.51
C PRO A 81 8.46 -8.41 -5.96
N ASN A 82 7.72 -9.19 -6.75
CA ASN A 82 8.04 -9.40 -8.17
C ASN A 82 7.74 -8.17 -9.04
N THR A 83 6.90 -7.26 -8.53
CA THR A 83 6.50 -6.04 -9.23
C THR A 83 6.91 -4.76 -8.49
N ARG A 84 7.53 -4.91 -7.32
CA ARG A 84 8.10 -3.81 -6.55
C ARG A 84 9.33 -3.30 -7.28
N ILE A 85 9.45 -1.98 -7.38
CA ILE A 85 10.60 -1.35 -8.03
C ILE A 85 11.88 -1.74 -7.31
N THR A 86 12.93 -2.03 -8.07
CA THR A 86 14.27 -2.29 -7.51
C THR A 86 14.94 -0.98 -7.11
N VAL A 87 15.95 -1.05 -6.25
CA VAL A 87 16.76 0.14 -5.88
C VAL A 87 17.37 0.80 -7.11
N ARG A 88 17.87 0.00 -8.07
CA ARG A 88 18.49 0.52 -9.30
C ARG A 88 17.50 1.29 -10.18
N GLU A 89 16.24 0.85 -10.23
CA GLU A 89 15.18 1.55 -10.97
C GLU A 89 14.67 2.77 -10.19
N ALA A 90 14.56 2.66 -8.86
CA ALA A 90 14.16 3.78 -8.00
C ALA A 90 15.12 4.96 -8.12
N LEU A 91 16.44 4.71 -8.13
CA LEU A 91 17.46 5.76 -8.34
C LEU A 91 17.36 6.45 -9.72
N LYS A 92 16.67 5.85 -10.69
CA LYS A 92 16.41 6.44 -12.01
C LYS A 92 15.03 7.10 -12.12
N HIS A 93 14.28 7.17 -11.02
CA HIS A 93 12.94 7.74 -11.01
C HIS A 93 12.95 9.25 -11.25
N ARG A 94 11.92 9.76 -11.94
CA ARG A 94 11.79 11.20 -12.26
C ARG A 94 11.81 12.10 -11.04
N TYR A 95 11.34 11.58 -9.91
CA TYR A 95 11.42 12.27 -8.62
C TYR A 95 12.83 12.81 -8.32
N PHE A 96 13.87 12.01 -8.57
CA PHE A 96 15.27 12.40 -8.35
C PHE A 96 15.83 13.35 -9.41
N SER A 97 15.07 13.66 -10.46
CA SER A 97 15.42 14.70 -11.44
C SER A 97 14.92 16.08 -11.03
N HIS A 98 14.03 16.17 -10.04
CA HIS A 98 13.57 17.45 -9.50
C HIS A 98 14.61 18.02 -8.53
N VAL A 99 14.81 19.34 -8.59
CA VAL A 99 15.54 20.07 -7.57
C VAL A 99 14.56 20.27 -6.41
N VAL A 100 14.68 19.47 -5.36
CA VAL A 100 13.95 19.70 -4.11
C VAL A 100 14.73 20.75 -3.31
N PRO A 101 14.15 21.93 -3.03
CA PRO A 101 14.80 22.91 -2.19
C PRO A 101 15.10 22.28 -0.82
N ILE A 102 16.33 22.39 -0.36
CA ILE A 102 16.69 22.00 1.01
C ILE A 102 16.18 23.12 1.92
N GLU A 103 15.07 22.88 2.62
CA GLU A 103 14.63 23.77 3.71
C GLU A 103 15.52 23.51 4.92
N TRP A 104 16.25 24.54 5.35
CA TRP A 104 17.02 24.59 6.59
C TRP A 104 16.19 25.22 7.71
#